data_AF-A0A9E5UPW2-F1
#
_entry.id   AF-A0A9E5UPW2-F1
#
_cell.length_a   1.000
_cell.length_b   1.000
_cell.length_c   1.000
_cell.angle_alpha   90.00
_cell.angle_beta   90.00
_cell.angle_gamma   90.00
#
_symmetry.space_group_name_H-M   'P 1'
#
loop_
_entity.id
_entity.type
_entity.pdbx_description
1 polymer ?
#
loop_
_entity_poly.entity_id
_entity_poly.type
_entity_poly.pdbx_seq_one_letter_code
_entity_poly.pdbx_strand_id
1 'polypeptide(L)'
;MNAEQIFSLFNALVLLPWALMIFAPYWRYTRWLATSYLVPLALALVYVLIIFSNLGAMAQADFSTLKGIQALFVGAGQAPFLAMAAWFHYLAFDLMVGVWLYEDAQKTKMSHFALIPCLFLTFMLGPTGFLLYTLLKWGLQRKHFAQ
;
A
#
# COMPACT_ATOMS: atom_id res chain seq x y z
N MET A 1 -6.52 -24.19 -0.99
CA MET A 1 -5.83 -23.36 0.01
C MET A 1 -6.86 -22.83 0.99
N ASN A 2 -6.58 -22.81 2.29
CA ASN A 2 -7.44 -22.17 3.28
C ASN A 2 -7.17 -20.65 3.33
N ALA A 3 -7.99 -19.89 4.06
CA ALA A 3 -7.87 -18.43 4.15
C ALA A 3 -6.51 -17.97 4.72
N GLU A 4 -5.98 -18.68 5.73
CA GLU A 4 -4.69 -18.36 6.35
C GLU A 4 -3.50 -18.54 5.41
N GLN A 5 -3.53 -19.56 4.55
CA GLN A 5 -2.51 -19.77 3.52
C GLN A 5 -2.50 -18.64 2.50
N ILE A 6 -3.69 -18.20 2.06
CA ILE A 6 -3.82 -17.07 1.13
C ILE A 6 -3.31 -15.79 1.81
N PHE A 7 -3.74 -15.53 3.05
CA PHE A 7 -3.30 -14.39 3.84
C PHE A 7 -1.77 -14.35 3.98
N SER A 8 -1.16 -15.46 4.40
CA SER A 8 0.29 -15.53 4.61
C SER A 8 1.08 -15.38 3.31
N LEU A 9 0.60 -15.97 2.21
CA LEU A 9 1.20 -15.84 0.89
C LEU A 9 1.25 -14.38 0.44
N PHE A 10 0.13 -13.67 0.49
CA PHE A 10 0.06 -12.28 0.05
C PHE A 10 0.86 -11.32 0.94
N ASN A 11 0.87 -11.54 2.26
CA ASN A 11 1.75 -10.78 3.14
C ASN A 11 3.23 -10.97 2.77
N ALA A 12 3.67 -12.21 2.53
CA ALA A 12 5.03 -12.48 2.11
C ALA A 12 5.36 -11.89 0.73
N LEU A 13 4.43 -11.98 -0.23
CA LEU A 13 4.60 -11.44 -1.59
C LEU A 13 4.82 -9.93 -1.58
N VAL A 14 4.16 -9.19 -0.69
CA VAL A 14 4.29 -7.73 -0.58
C VAL A 14 5.65 -7.31 -0.04
N LEU A 15 6.29 -8.12 0.82
CA LEU A 15 7.61 -7.79 1.37
C LEU A 15 8.69 -7.69 0.30
N LEU A 16 8.58 -8.49 -0.77
CA LEU A 16 9.57 -8.55 -1.84
C LEU A 16 9.77 -7.19 -2.55
N PRO A 17 8.75 -6.54 -3.13
CA PRO A 17 8.92 -5.23 -3.75
C PRO A 17 9.39 -4.16 -2.76
N TRP A 18 8.92 -4.17 -1.50
CA TRP A 18 9.41 -3.25 -0.47
C TRP A 18 10.90 -3.41 -0.20
N ALA A 19 11.35 -4.64 0.04
CA ALA A 19 12.77 -4.94 0.27
C ALA A 19 13.63 -4.54 -0.93
N LEU A 20 13.18 -4.83 -2.15
CA LEU A 20 13.89 -4.47 -3.36
C LEU A 20 13.99 -2.95 -3.55
N MET A 21 12.90 -2.21 -3.30
CA MET A 21 12.92 -0.74 -3.36
C MET A 21 13.86 -0.14 -2.32
N ILE A 22 13.94 -0.70 -1.11
CA ILE A 22 14.79 -0.19 -0.03
C ILE A 22 16.27 -0.52 -0.27
N PHE A 23 16.60 -1.79 -0.55
CA PHE A 23 17.98 -2.28 -0.56
C PHE A 23 18.63 -2.30 -1.94
N ALA A 24 17.85 -2.46 -3.02
CA ALA A 24 18.34 -2.59 -4.38
C ALA A 24 17.64 -1.63 -5.36
N PRO A 25 17.61 -0.31 -5.09
CA PRO A 25 16.77 0.66 -5.81
C PRO A 25 17.12 0.85 -7.29
N TYR A 26 18.34 0.52 -7.71
CA TYR A 26 18.79 0.69 -9.10
C TYR A 26 18.81 -0.61 -9.90
N TRP A 27 18.42 -1.74 -9.28
CA TRP A 27 18.44 -3.03 -9.96
C TRP A 27 17.31 -3.12 -10.99
N ARG A 28 17.62 -3.65 -12.18
CA ARG A 28 16.65 -3.74 -13.29
C ARG A 28 15.35 -4.46 -12.91
N TYR A 29 15.47 -5.48 -12.05
CA TYR A 29 14.33 -6.28 -11.60
C TYR A 29 13.51 -5.57 -10.52
N THR A 30 14.14 -4.77 -9.66
CA THR A 30 13.43 -3.88 -8.71
C THR A 30 12.53 -2.93 -9.49
N ARG A 31 13.10 -2.25 -10.50
CA ARG A 31 12.36 -1.30 -11.32
C ARG A 31 11.20 -2.01 -12.03
N TRP A 32 11.46 -3.13 -12.70
CA TRP A 32 10.43 -3.91 -13.38
C TRP A 32 9.32 -4.34 -12.43
N LEU A 33 9.64 -4.94 -11.28
CA LEU A 33 8.65 -5.44 -10.34
C LEU A 33 7.79 -4.30 -9.77
N ALA A 34 8.43 -3.21 -9.33
CA ALA A 34 7.75 -2.03 -8.80
C ALA A 34 6.83 -1.40 -9.85
N THR A 35 7.33 -1.12 -11.06
CA THR A 35 6.55 -0.40 -12.09
C THR A 35 5.56 -1.28 -12.84
N SER A 36 5.64 -2.60 -12.72
CA SER A 36 4.69 -3.52 -13.36
C SER A 36 3.33 -3.55 -12.68
N TYR A 37 3.24 -3.07 -11.43
CA TYR A 37 2.04 -3.16 -10.58
C TYR A 37 1.49 -4.58 -10.42
N LEU A 38 2.28 -5.63 -10.70
CA LEU A 38 1.81 -7.03 -10.63
C LEU A 38 1.31 -7.43 -9.25
N VAL A 39 2.08 -7.11 -8.19
CA VAL A 39 1.73 -7.44 -6.80
C VAL A 39 0.48 -6.68 -6.33
N PRO A 40 0.38 -5.34 -6.46
CA PRO A 40 -0.84 -4.63 -6.05
C PRO A 40 -2.06 -5.03 -6.88
N LEU A 41 -1.91 -5.34 -8.18
CA LEU A 41 -3.02 -5.84 -9.01
C LEU A 41 -3.48 -7.23 -8.57
N ALA A 42 -2.58 -8.12 -8.18
CA ALA A 42 -2.93 -9.43 -7.65
C ALA A 42 -3.72 -9.31 -6.33
N LEU A 43 -3.30 -8.42 -5.42
CA LEU A 43 -4.06 -8.10 -4.20
C LEU A 43 -5.44 -7.51 -4.52
N ALA A 44 -5.50 -6.56 -5.45
CA ALA A 44 -6.75 -5.93 -5.87
C ALA A 44 -7.72 -6.94 -6.47
N LEU A 45 -7.25 -7.89 -7.26
CA LEU A 45 -8.07 -8.96 -7.81
C LEU A 45 -8.69 -9.81 -6.70
N VAL A 46 -7.88 -10.27 -5.73
CA VAL A 46 -8.37 -11.07 -4.61
C VAL A 46 -9.35 -10.27 -3.74
N TYR A 47 -9.05 -9.00 -3.48
CA TYR A 47 -9.96 -8.08 -2.81
C TYR A 47 -11.32 -7.99 -3.50
N VAL A 48 -11.35 -7.76 -4.82
CA VAL A 48 -12.59 -7.66 -5.60
C VAL A 48 -13.38 -8.96 -5.54
N LEU A 49 -12.73 -10.12 -5.66
CA LEU A 49 -13.41 -11.42 -5.56
C LEU A 49 -14.08 -11.61 -4.19
N ILE A 50 -13.42 -11.21 -3.10
CA ILE A 50 -13.99 -11.32 -1.76
C ILE A 50 -15.16 -10.37 -1.59
N ILE A 51 -15.01 -9.10 -1.96
CA ILE A 51 -16.07 -8.10 -1.85
C ILE A 51 -17.28 -8.50 -2.69
N PHE A 52 -17.06 -8.96 -3.92
CA PHE A 52 -18.13 -9.42 -4.81
C PHE A 52 -18.91 -10.60 -4.20
N SER A 53 -18.20 -11.53 -3.57
CA SER A 53 -18.82 -12.67 -2.87
C SER A 53 -19.57 -12.28 -1.60
N ASN A 54 -19.35 -11.07 -1.08
CA ASN A 54 -19.93 -10.56 0.18
C ASN A 54 -20.72 -9.26 -0.02
N LEU A 55 -21.23 -8.99 -1.23
CA LEU A 55 -21.96 -7.76 -1.55
C LEU A 55 -23.16 -7.52 -0.63
N GLY A 56 -23.84 -8.58 -0.19
CA GLY A 56 -24.97 -8.45 0.74
C GLY A 56 -24.60 -7.80 2.07
N ALA A 57 -23.43 -8.13 2.62
CA ALA A 57 -22.91 -7.52 3.84
C ALA A 57 -22.46 -6.07 3.60
N MET A 58 -21.86 -5.80 2.44
CA MET A 58 -21.44 -4.45 2.04
C MET A 58 -22.61 -3.52 1.75
N ALA A 59 -23.75 -4.02 1.26
CA ALA A 59 -24.93 -3.21 0.97
C ALA A 59 -25.62 -2.66 2.23
N GLN A 60 -25.38 -3.28 3.38
CA GLN A 60 -25.91 -2.87 4.68
C GLN A 60 -24.96 -1.91 5.42
N ALA A 61 -23.81 -1.60 4.82
CA ALA A 61 -22.81 -0.72 5.37
C ALA A 61 -23.26 0.74 5.34
N ASP A 62 -23.27 1.39 6.50
CA ASP A 62 -23.42 2.85 6.60
C ASP A 62 -22.04 3.51 6.69
N PHE A 63 -21.59 4.12 5.59
CA PHE A 63 -20.31 4.85 5.52
C PHE A 63 -20.42 6.32 5.93
N SER A 64 -21.63 6.82 6.23
CA SER A 64 -21.85 8.21 6.59
C SER A 64 -21.63 8.49 8.08
N THR A 65 -21.63 7.44 8.91
CA THR A 65 -21.45 7.56 10.36
C THR A 65 -20.27 6.73 10.87
N LEU A 66 -19.60 7.22 11.92
CA LEU A 66 -18.53 6.47 12.58
C LEU A 66 -19.05 5.14 13.14
N LYS A 67 -20.30 5.10 13.63
CA LYS A 67 -20.94 3.88 14.13
C LYS A 67 -21.15 2.85 13.02
N GLY A 68 -21.61 3.28 11.85
CA GLY A 68 -21.78 2.40 10.69
C GLY A 68 -20.45 1.79 10.24
N ILE A 69 -19.39 2.61 10.18
CA ILE A 69 -18.03 2.12 9.89
C ILE A 69 -17.55 1.12 10.97
N GLN A 70 -17.76 1.40 12.26
CA GLN A 70 -17.40 0.48 13.34
C GLN A 70 -18.12 -0.86 13.23
N ALA A 71 -19.40 -0.86 12.84
CA ALA A 71 -20.18 -2.07 12.64
C ALA A 71 -19.58 -2.97 11.55
N LEU A 72 -18.98 -2.39 10.49
CA LEU A 72 -18.27 -3.16 9.46
C LEU A 72 -17.05 -3.87 10.02
N PHE A 73 -16.26 -3.21 10.87
CA PHE A 73 -15.09 -3.83 11.49
C PHE A 73 -15.46 -4.92 12.50
N VAL A 74 -16.54 -4.72 13.27
CA VAL A 74 -17.07 -5.75 14.18
C VAL A 74 -17.57 -6.96 13.39
N GLY A 75 -18.33 -6.74 12.30
CA GLY A 75 -18.77 -7.80 11.39
C GLY A 75 -17.58 -8.50 10.71
N ALA A 76 -16.54 -7.77 10.32
CA ALA A 76 -15.32 -8.32 9.77
C ALA A 76 -14.54 -9.20 10.78
N GLY A 77 -14.59 -8.86 12.08
CA GLY A 77 -14.05 -9.72 13.14
C GLY A 77 -14.76 -11.08 13.26
N GLN A 78 -16.02 -11.17 12.82
CA GLN A 78 -16.79 -12.42 12.77
C GLN A 78 -16.67 -13.12 11.41
N ALA A 79 -16.32 -12.39 10.35
CA ALA A 79 -16.18 -12.87 8.98
C ALA A 79 -14.72 -12.75 8.49
N PRO A 80 -13.88 -13.79 8.62
CA PRO A 80 -12.44 -13.70 8.37
C PRO A 80 -12.09 -13.23 6.95
N PHE A 81 -12.95 -13.50 5.97
CA PHE A 81 -12.77 -13.01 4.59
C PHE A 81 -12.92 -11.49 4.47
N LEU A 82 -13.85 -10.86 5.18
CA LEU A 82 -14.03 -9.40 5.14
C LEU A 82 -12.85 -8.68 5.79
N ALA A 83 -12.33 -9.21 6.92
CA ALA A 83 -11.10 -8.69 7.53
C ALA A 83 -9.90 -8.83 6.58
N MET A 84 -9.77 -9.97 5.91
CA MET A 84 -8.72 -10.19 4.90
C MET A 84 -8.84 -9.23 3.72
N ALA A 85 -10.05 -8.94 3.24
CA ALA A 85 -10.28 -7.95 2.19
C ALA A 85 -9.85 -6.54 2.64
N ALA A 86 -10.26 -6.10 3.83
CA ALA A 86 -9.83 -4.83 4.39
C ALA A 86 -8.29 -4.73 4.51
N TRP A 87 -7.64 -5.81 4.93
CA TRP A 87 -6.17 -5.88 5.00
C TRP A 87 -5.51 -5.80 3.61
N PHE A 88 -6.01 -6.56 2.65
CA PHE A 88 -5.47 -6.56 1.29
C PHE A 88 -5.69 -5.23 0.58
N HIS A 89 -6.77 -4.51 0.92
CA HIS A 89 -6.97 -3.13 0.49
C HIS A 89 -5.81 -2.25 0.98
N TYR A 90 -5.47 -2.27 2.27
CA TYR A 90 -4.32 -1.51 2.79
C TYR A 90 -3.02 -1.89 2.11
N LEU A 91 -2.69 -3.19 2.05
CA LEU A 91 -1.46 -3.65 1.42
C LEU A 91 -1.34 -3.20 -0.06
N ALA A 92 -2.43 -3.26 -0.82
CA ALA A 92 -2.42 -2.90 -2.23
C ALA A 92 -2.17 -1.40 -2.41
N PHE A 93 -2.91 -0.56 -1.68
CA PHE A 93 -2.79 0.89 -1.78
C PHE A 93 -1.47 1.40 -1.21
N ASP A 94 -1.01 0.89 -0.08
CA ASP A 94 0.27 1.29 0.51
C ASP A 94 1.43 0.93 -0.41
N LEU A 95 1.39 -0.25 -1.04
CA LEU A 95 2.40 -0.64 -2.03
C LEU A 95 2.33 0.23 -3.29
N MET A 96 1.14 0.55 -3.81
CA MET A 96 1.01 1.49 -4.93
C MET A 96 1.61 2.87 -4.61
N VAL A 97 1.35 3.38 -3.40
CA VAL A 97 1.93 4.64 -2.94
C VAL A 97 3.45 4.52 -2.79
N GLY A 98 3.95 3.40 -2.27
CA GLY A 98 5.38 3.12 -2.17
C GLY A 98 6.08 3.09 -3.53
N VAL A 99 5.47 2.44 -4.53
CA VAL A 99 5.95 2.43 -5.92
C VAL A 99 5.96 3.85 -6.49
N TRP A 100 4.89 4.62 -6.25
CA TRP A 100 4.82 6.00 -6.70
C TRP A 100 5.92 6.87 -6.07
N LEU A 101 6.13 6.76 -4.76
CA LEU A 101 7.24 7.39 -4.01
C LEU A 101 8.58 7.06 -4.65
N TYR A 102 8.83 5.77 -4.90
CA TYR A 102 10.05 5.27 -5.52
C TYR A 102 10.25 5.86 -6.93
N GLU A 103 9.25 5.82 -7.81
CA GLU A 103 9.36 6.38 -9.16
C GLU A 103 9.55 7.90 -9.15
N ASP A 104 8.82 8.61 -8.30
CA ASP A 104 8.87 10.07 -8.20
C ASP A 104 10.22 10.55 -7.63
N ALA A 105 10.79 9.83 -6.66
CA ALA A 105 12.10 10.15 -6.09
C ALA A 105 13.20 10.03 -7.15
N GLN A 106 13.12 9.02 -8.02
CA GLN A 106 14.06 8.82 -9.12
C GLN A 106 13.92 9.93 -10.18
N LYS A 107 12.69 10.34 -10.51
CA LYS A 107 12.41 11.45 -11.46
C LYS A 107 12.91 12.78 -10.93
N THR A 108 12.73 13.03 -9.63
CA THR A 108 13.12 14.28 -8.97
C THR A 108 14.58 14.28 -8.48
N LYS A 109 15.32 13.19 -8.71
CA LYS A 109 16.71 13.00 -8.24
C LYS A 109 16.84 13.18 -6.72
N MET A 110 15.80 12.86 -5.96
CA MET A 110 15.86 12.84 -4.50
C MET A 110 16.84 11.75 -4.06
N SER A 111 17.63 12.02 -3.01
CA SER A 111 18.56 11.02 -2.49
C SER A 111 17.82 9.79 -1.97
N HIS A 112 18.32 8.61 -2.29
CA HIS A 112 17.71 7.35 -1.83
C HIS A 112 17.65 7.26 -0.30
N PHE A 113 18.67 7.81 0.38
CA PHE A 113 18.69 7.88 1.85
C PHE A 113 17.51 8.66 2.44
N ALA A 114 17.05 9.73 1.78
CA ALA A 114 15.86 10.47 2.22
C ALA A 114 14.56 9.71 1.92
N LEU A 115 14.56 8.84 0.91
CA LEU A 115 13.42 8.03 0.52
C LEU A 115 13.20 6.82 1.47
N ILE A 116 14.26 6.22 2.01
CA ILE A 116 14.16 5.05 2.91
C ILE A 116 13.17 5.26 4.08
N PRO A 117 13.27 6.33 4.90
CA PRO A 117 12.31 6.53 5.99
C PRO A 117 10.88 6.74 5.48
N CYS A 118 10.70 7.35 4.30
CA CYS A 118 9.38 7.50 3.68
C CYS A 118 8.80 6.15 3.27
N LEU A 119 9.58 5.30 2.60
CA LEU A 119 9.16 3.96 2.21
C LEU A 119 8.83 3.09 3.44
N PHE A 120 9.67 3.13 4.47
CA PHE A 120 9.43 2.40 5.71
C PHE A 120 8.13 2.86 6.40
N LEU A 121 7.92 4.17 6.49
CA LEU A 121 6.69 4.72 7.07
C LEU A 121 5.47 4.46 6.20
N THR A 122 5.57 4.43 4.88
CA THR A 122 4.45 4.02 4.01
C THR A 122 4.15 2.53 4.16
N PHE A 123 5.16 1.69 4.38
CA PHE A 123 4.94 0.27 4.64
C PHE A 123 4.26 0.01 5.99
N MET A 124 4.63 0.76 7.04
CA MET A 124 4.06 0.59 8.38
C MET A 124 2.74 1.35 8.58
N LEU A 125 2.67 2.55 8.02
CA LEU A 125 1.66 3.58 8.27
C LEU A 125 1.40 4.35 6.97
N GLY A 126 0.92 3.67 5.91
CA GLY A 126 0.67 4.19 4.55
C GLY A 126 0.70 5.72 4.37
N PRO A 127 -0.29 6.45 4.90
CA PRO A 127 -0.40 7.90 4.75
C PRO A 127 0.76 8.71 5.36
N THR A 128 1.36 8.23 6.45
CA THR A 128 2.44 8.92 7.17
C THR A 128 3.70 9.01 6.33
N GLY A 129 4.10 7.94 5.64
CA GLY A 129 5.27 7.97 4.77
C GLY A 129 5.06 8.84 3.53
N PHE A 130 3.83 8.86 2.99
CA PHE A 130 3.45 9.75 1.89
C PHE A 130 3.52 11.23 2.32
N LEU A 131 2.99 11.56 3.50
CA LEU A 131 3.08 12.90 4.06
C LEU A 131 4.54 13.33 4.26
N LEU A 132 5.38 12.46 4.85
CA LEU A 132 6.80 12.77 5.02
C LEU A 132 7.49 13.04 3.68
N TYR A 133 7.25 12.18 2.68
CA TYR A 133 7.85 12.32 1.35
C TYR A 133 7.47 13.65 0.69
N THR A 134 6.19 14.01 0.73
CA THR A 134 5.69 15.27 0.13
C THR A 134 6.30 16.50 0.81
N LEU A 135 6.43 16.50 2.14
CA LEU A 135 7.09 17.57 2.89
C LEU A 135 8.57 17.71 2.52
N LEU A 136 9.30 16.60 2.43
CA LEU A 136 10.71 16.60 2.01
C LEU A 136 10.87 17.12 0.59
N LYS A 137 10.05 16.64 -0.34
CA LYS A 137 10.04 17.08 -1.74
C LYS A 137 9.80 18.58 -1.85
N TRP A 138 8.79 19.09 -1.14
CA TRP A 138 8.47 20.51 -1.13
C TRP A 138 9.62 21.38 -0.57
N GLY A 139 10.25 20.94 0.51
CA GLY A 139 11.41 21.62 1.09
C GLY A 139 12.62 21.67 0.14
N LEU A 140 12.87 20.59 -0.61
CA LEU A 140 13.95 20.53 -1.61
C LEU A 140 13.68 21.43 -2.81
N GLN A 141 12.43 21.47 -3.32
CA GLN A 141 12.05 22.33 -4.44
C GLN A 141 12.20 23.81 -4.10
N ARG A 142 11.85 24.23 -2.88
CA ARG A 142 12.02 25.62 -2.42
C ARG A 142 13.47 26.08 -2.45
N LYS A 143 14.42 25.22 -2.10
CA LYS A 143 15.85 25.57 -2.14
C LYS A 143 16.36 25.81 -3.56
N HIS A 144 15.76 25.16 -4.56
CA HIS A 144 16.18 25.28 -5.95
C HIS A 144 15.70 26.59 -6.61
N PHE A 145 14.56 27.15 -6.17
CA PHE A 145 14.04 28.43 -6.66
C PHE A 145 14.58 29.65 -5.89
N ALA A 146 15.24 29.44 -4.75
CA ALA A 146 15.83 30.50 -3.93
C ALA A 146 17.31 30.76 -4.24
N GLN A 147 17.88 30.08 -5.24
CA GLN A 147 19.23 30.28 -5.79
C GLN A 147 19.12 30.88 -7.18
#